data_AF-Q21AP1-F1
#
_entry.id   AF-Q21AP1-F1
#
_cell.length_a   1.000
_cell.length_b   1.000
_cell.length_c   1.000
_cell.angle_alpha   90.00
_cell.angle_beta   90.00
_cell.angle_gamma   90.00
#
_symmetry.space_group_name_H-M   'P 1'
#
loop_
_entity.id
_entity.type
_entity.pdbx_description
1 polymer ?
#
loop_
_entity_poly.entity_id
_entity_poly.type
_entity_poly.pdbx_seq_one_letter_code
_entity_poly.pdbx_strand_id
1 'polypeptide(L)'
;MTDLSAQMLSVLVEMRDLLRLVAEPAIAQRDKKLRGALRAIAGSVTGKKAKAILLMDGTRTQAGIVNECGITKGNMSVLVKNLKSTGLLTGDSRQPKLALSIPSTFFEQQGESDE
;
A
#
# COMPACT_ATOMS: atom_id res chain seq x y z
N MET A 1 -28.76 25.44 -28.34
CA MET A 1 -28.68 24.12 -27.67
C MET A 1 -27.25 23.70 -27.32
N THR A 2 -26.24 24.06 -28.12
CA THR A 2 -24.81 23.75 -27.88
C THR A 2 -24.18 24.49 -26.68
N ASP A 3 -24.64 25.71 -26.40
CA ASP A 3 -24.12 26.54 -25.31
C ASP A 3 -24.47 26.00 -23.91
N LEU A 4 -25.72 25.56 -23.72
CA LEU A 4 -26.17 24.95 -22.46
C LEU A 4 -25.40 23.65 -22.13
N SER A 5 -25.15 22.80 -23.13
CA SER A 5 -24.35 21.59 -22.93
C SER A 5 -22.90 21.89 -22.55
N ALA A 6 -22.30 22.94 -23.14
CA ALA A 6 -20.93 23.35 -22.80
C ALA A 6 -20.86 23.89 -21.36
N GLN A 7 -21.84 24.69 -20.95
CA GLN A 7 -21.95 25.19 -19.58
C GLN A 7 -22.16 24.06 -18.56
N MET A 8 -23.03 23.09 -18.86
CA MET A 8 -23.22 21.91 -18.01
C MET A 8 -21.93 21.08 -17.87
N LEU A 9 -21.17 20.91 -18.95
CA LEU A 9 -19.90 20.20 -18.91
C LEU A 9 -18.87 20.95 -18.05
N SER A 10 -18.82 22.28 -18.14
CA SER A 10 -17.97 23.12 -17.27
C SER A 10 -18.31 22.92 -15.80
N VAL A 11 -19.59 22.99 -15.44
CA VAL A 11 -20.04 22.80 -14.06
C VAL A 11 -19.69 21.41 -13.53
N LEU A 12 -19.86 20.36 -14.35
CA LEU A 12 -19.48 18.99 -13.95
C LEU A 12 -17.97 18.84 -13.71
N VAL A 13 -17.15 19.52 -14.52
CA VAL A 13 -15.70 19.56 -14.35
C VAL A 13 -15.33 20.26 -13.03
N GLU A 14 -15.92 21.43 -12.76
CA GLU A 14 -15.68 22.17 -11.53
C GLU A 14 -16.12 21.38 -10.28
N MET A 15 -17.28 20.74 -10.32
CA MET A 15 -17.75 19.88 -9.24
C MET A 15 -16.81 18.70 -9.00
N ARG A 16 -16.34 18.04 -10.07
CA ARG A 16 -15.36 16.94 -9.96
C ARG A 16 -14.07 17.43 -9.32
N ASP A 17 -13.60 18.62 -9.69
CA ASP A 17 -12.34 19.16 -9.21
C ASP A 17 -12.44 19.60 -7.74
N LEU A 18 -13.57 20.19 -7.33
CA LEU A 18 -13.88 20.45 -5.92
C LEU A 18 -13.97 19.16 -5.11
N LEU A 19 -14.63 18.12 -5.64
CA LEU A 19 -14.69 16.81 -4.96
C LEU A 19 -13.31 16.19 -4.79
N ARG A 20 -12.41 16.34 -5.77
CA ARG A 20 -11.01 15.89 -5.64
C ARG A 20 -10.28 16.65 -4.54
N LEU A 21 -10.40 17.98 -4.53
CA LEU A 21 -9.74 18.83 -3.54
C LEU A 21 -10.22 18.52 -2.11
N VAL A 22 -11.52 18.27 -1.94
CA VAL A 22 -12.08 17.89 -0.64
C VAL A 22 -11.68 16.46 -0.23
N ALA A 23 -11.55 15.55 -1.18
CA ALA A 23 -11.17 14.16 -0.90
C ALA A 23 -9.68 13.96 -0.64
N GLU A 24 -8.81 14.81 -1.20
CA GLU A 24 -7.36 14.66 -1.15
C GLU A 24 -6.79 14.56 0.28
N PRO A 25 -7.18 15.40 1.26
CA PRO A 25 -6.70 15.28 2.64
C PRO A 25 -7.11 13.94 3.28
N ALA A 26 -8.33 13.47 3.03
CA ALA A 26 -8.83 12.21 3.58
C ALA A 26 -8.10 11.01 2.98
N ILE A 27 -7.80 11.05 1.66
CA ILE A 27 -7.01 10.04 0.96
C ILE A 27 -5.57 10.04 1.50
N ALA A 28 -4.95 11.21 1.63
CA ALA A 28 -3.61 11.36 2.18
C ALA A 28 -3.50 10.84 3.62
N GLN A 29 -4.49 11.13 4.46
CA GLN A 29 -4.53 10.64 5.84
C GLN A 29 -4.69 9.11 5.90
N ARG A 30 -5.55 8.54 5.04
CA ARG A 30 -5.71 7.08 4.93
C ARG A 30 -4.40 6.42 4.49
N ASP A 31 -3.77 6.95 3.45
CA ASP A 31 -2.50 6.44 2.95
C ASP A 31 -1.39 6.52 4.00
N LYS A 32 -1.27 7.65 4.72
CA LYS A 32 -0.34 7.81 5.84
C LYS A 32 -0.56 6.76 6.93
N LYS A 33 -1.82 6.50 7.31
CA LYS A 33 -2.17 5.47 8.30
C LYS A 33 -1.75 4.08 7.83
N LEU A 34 -2.04 3.73 6.58
CA LEU A 34 -1.70 2.43 6.03
C LEU A 34 -0.18 2.23 5.91
N ARG A 35 0.55 3.25 5.44
CA ARG A 35 2.02 3.25 5.38
C ARG A 35 2.64 3.12 6.77
N GLY A 36 2.06 3.77 7.79
CA GLY A 36 2.47 3.59 9.19
C GLY A 36 2.26 2.16 9.70
N ALA A 37 1.08 1.58 9.44
CA ALA A 37 0.77 0.20 9.80
C ALA A 37 1.71 -0.81 9.08
N LEU A 38 2.01 -0.57 7.80
CA LEU A 38 2.91 -1.42 7.02
C LEU A 38 4.31 -1.44 7.63
N ARG A 39 4.83 -0.28 8.07
CA ARG A 39 6.12 -0.19 8.78
C ARG A 39 6.08 -0.92 10.12
N ALA A 40 5.04 -0.72 10.92
CA ALA A 40 4.89 -1.40 12.20
C ALA A 40 4.88 -2.93 12.06
N ILE A 41 4.23 -3.46 11.01
CA ILE A 41 4.18 -4.90 10.71
C ILE A 41 5.55 -5.43 10.21
N ALA A 42 6.25 -4.65 9.38
CA ALA A 42 7.57 -4.99 8.88
C ALA A 42 8.59 -5.10 10.03
N GLY A 43 8.47 -4.22 11.03
CA GLY A 43 9.35 -4.15 12.18
C GLY A 43 10.69 -3.53 11.78
N SER A 44 11.74 -4.34 11.68
CA SER A 44 13.06 -3.88 11.26
C SER A 44 13.17 -3.73 9.74
N VAL A 45 13.80 -2.64 9.31
CA VAL A 45 14.09 -2.29 7.91
C VAL A 45 14.85 -3.40 7.18
N THR A 46 15.86 -3.96 7.83
CA THR A 46 16.69 -5.05 7.29
C THR A 46 16.11 -6.44 7.58
N GLY A 47 14.92 -6.48 8.20
CA GLY A 47 14.27 -7.72 8.58
C GLY A 47 13.75 -8.52 7.38
N LYS A 48 13.75 -9.85 7.52
CA LYS A 48 13.17 -10.77 6.52
C LYS A 48 11.70 -10.48 6.19
N LYS A 49 10.96 -9.85 7.13
CA LYS A 49 9.58 -9.40 6.93
C LYS A 49 9.50 -8.22 5.95
N ALA A 50 10.37 -7.22 6.08
CA ALA A 50 10.43 -6.08 5.16
C ALA A 50 10.75 -6.56 3.74
N LYS A 51 11.77 -7.43 3.58
CA LYS A 51 12.09 -8.05 2.30
C LYS A 51 10.91 -8.85 1.73
N ALA A 52 10.22 -9.63 2.57
CA ALA A 52 9.03 -10.38 2.14
C ALA A 52 7.90 -9.47 1.66
N ILE A 53 7.65 -8.35 2.34
CA ILE A 53 6.63 -7.36 1.95
C ILE A 53 6.95 -6.76 0.57
N LEU A 54 8.22 -6.40 0.31
CA LEU A 54 8.63 -5.84 -1.00
C LEU A 54 8.40 -6.80 -2.17
N LEU A 55 8.34 -8.11 -1.92
CA LEU A 55 8.10 -9.14 -2.93
C LEU A 55 6.60 -9.47 -3.14
N MET A 56 5.69 -8.84 -2.39
CA MET A 56 4.24 -9.06 -2.47
C MET A 56 3.59 -8.25 -3.60
N ASP A 57 3.92 -8.59 -4.84
CA ASP A 57 3.38 -7.98 -6.07
C ASP A 57 2.16 -8.73 -6.65
N GLY A 58 1.79 -9.87 -6.05
CA GLY A 58 0.73 -10.76 -6.52
C GLY A 58 1.16 -11.79 -7.56
N THR A 59 2.42 -11.77 -8.02
CA THR A 59 2.95 -12.77 -8.95
C THR A 59 3.55 -13.98 -8.23
N ARG A 60 4.16 -13.73 -7.06
CA ARG A 60 4.82 -14.77 -6.24
C ARG A 60 3.85 -15.40 -5.26
N THR A 61 4.00 -16.71 -5.04
CA THR A 61 3.29 -17.42 -3.96
C THR A 61 4.00 -17.20 -2.61
N GLN A 62 3.28 -17.41 -1.50
CA GLN A 62 3.90 -17.36 -0.16
C GLN A 62 5.14 -18.27 -0.05
N ALA A 63 5.12 -19.46 -0.67
CA ALA A 63 6.25 -20.38 -0.66
C ALA A 63 7.47 -19.83 -1.41
N GLY A 64 7.25 -19.18 -2.56
CA GLY A 64 8.33 -18.51 -3.30
C GLY A 64 8.99 -17.40 -2.47
N ILE A 65 8.18 -16.56 -1.83
CA ILE A 65 8.68 -15.47 -0.98
C ILE A 65 9.41 -16.01 0.26
N VAL A 66 8.91 -17.10 0.86
CA VAL A 66 9.60 -17.80 1.97
C VAL A 66 11.01 -18.22 1.58
N ASN A 67 11.17 -18.82 0.40
CA ASN A 67 12.46 -19.27 -0.10
C ASN A 67 13.41 -18.10 -0.39
N GLU A 68 12.91 -17.00 -0.95
CA GLU A 68 13.72 -15.84 -1.34
C GLU A 68 14.17 -14.97 -0.15
N CYS A 69 13.35 -14.91 0.90
CA CYS A 69 13.64 -14.10 2.10
C CYS A 69 14.20 -14.90 3.27
N GLY A 70 14.16 -16.23 3.21
CA GLY A 70 14.56 -17.10 4.32
C GLY A 70 13.72 -16.93 5.58
N ILE A 71 12.47 -16.45 5.44
CA ILE A 71 11.51 -16.30 6.54
C ILE A 71 10.81 -17.64 6.78
N THR A 72 10.61 -18.01 8.04
CA THR A 72 9.91 -19.27 8.37
C THR A 72 8.45 -19.23 7.89
N LYS A 73 7.90 -20.37 7.48
CA LYS A 73 6.49 -20.49 7.04
C LYS A 73 5.49 -19.94 8.07
N GLY A 74 5.68 -20.23 9.36
CA GLY A 74 4.84 -19.70 10.45
C GLY A 74 4.82 -18.17 10.49
N ASN A 75 6.00 -17.54 10.48
CA ASN A 75 6.11 -16.08 10.43
C ASN A 75 5.52 -15.47 9.15
N MET A 76 5.62 -16.15 8.01
CA MET A 76 4.96 -15.72 6.77
C MET A 76 3.43 -15.75 6.89
N SER A 77 2.86 -16.81 7.45
CA SER A 77 1.41 -16.90 7.66
C SER A 77 0.90 -15.83 8.64
N VAL A 78 1.63 -15.57 9.72
CA VAL A 78 1.33 -14.49 10.67
C VAL A 78 1.45 -13.12 9.99
N LEU A 79 2.49 -12.92 9.17
CA LEU A 79 2.68 -11.68 8.40
C LEU A 79 1.50 -11.42 7.47
N VAL A 80 1.11 -12.41 6.65
CA VAL A 80 -0.02 -12.29 5.73
C VAL A 80 -1.33 -12.06 6.49
N LYS A 81 -1.54 -12.72 7.63
CA LYS A 81 -2.72 -12.51 8.49
C LYS A 81 -2.77 -11.06 9.01
N ASN A 82 -1.65 -10.53 9.49
CA ASN A 82 -1.57 -9.17 9.99
C ASN A 82 -1.84 -8.16 8.86
N LEU A 83 -1.18 -8.31 7.70
CA LEU A 83 -1.39 -7.43 6.55
C LEU A 83 -2.84 -7.46 6.03
N LYS A 84 -3.47 -8.65 6.04
CA LYS A 84 -4.88 -8.81 5.67
C LYS A 84 -5.82 -8.11 6.66
N SER A 85 -5.56 -8.27 7.96
CA SER A 85 -6.38 -7.62 9.01
C SER A 85 -6.34 -6.09 8.95
N THR A 86 -5.24 -5.52 8.47
CA THR A 86 -5.07 -4.07 8.27
C THR A 86 -5.54 -3.57 6.89
N GLY A 87 -6.05 -4.45 6.02
CA GLY A 87 -6.47 -4.09 4.66
C GLY A 87 -5.31 -3.71 3.73
N LEU A 88 -4.09 -4.16 4.03
CA LEU A 88 -2.88 -3.89 3.24
C LEU A 88 -2.68 -4.89 2.09
N LEU A 89 -3.48 -5.96 2.03
CA LEU A 89 -3.48 -6.93 0.94
C LEU A 89 -4.73 -6.83 0.09
N THR A 90 -4.54 -6.99 -1.21
CA THR A 90 -5.58 -7.16 -2.22
C THR A 90 -5.52 -8.58 -2.77
N GLY A 91 -6.68 -9.21 -2.95
CA GLY A 91 -6.77 -10.53 -3.58
C GLY A 91 -6.51 -11.74 -2.65
N ASP A 92 -6.05 -12.83 -3.26
CA ASP A 92 -5.86 -14.13 -2.58
C ASP A 92 -4.66 -14.07 -1.63
N SER A 93 -4.82 -14.70 -0.47
CA SER A 93 -3.76 -14.85 0.51
C SER A 93 -2.62 -15.76 0.01
N ARG A 94 -2.87 -16.66 -0.96
CA ARG A 94 -1.83 -17.53 -1.54
C ARG A 94 -0.80 -16.78 -2.40
N GLN A 95 -1.24 -15.72 -3.07
CA GLN A 95 -0.41 -14.81 -3.89
C GLN A 95 -0.59 -13.38 -3.35
N PRO A 96 0.04 -13.06 -2.23
CA PRO A 96 -0.19 -11.78 -1.55
C PRO A 96 0.23 -10.62 -2.45
N LYS A 97 -0.70 -9.67 -2.64
CA LYS A 97 -0.47 -8.42 -3.36
C LYS A 97 -0.76 -7.24 -2.46
N LEU A 98 0.18 -6.29 -2.35
CA LEU A 98 -0.05 -5.07 -1.58
C LEU A 98 -1.15 -4.21 -2.21
N ALA A 99 -2.00 -3.64 -1.37
CA ALA A 99 -3.02 -2.66 -1.76
C ALA A 99 -2.42 -1.30 -2.16
N LEU A 100 -1.16 -1.07 -1.80
CA LEU A 100 -0.45 0.19 -1.98
C LEU A 100 0.80 -0.08 -2.80
N SER A 101 1.12 0.83 -3.72
CA SER A 101 2.41 0.85 -4.38
C SER A 101 3.45 1.45 -3.43
N ILE A 102 4.54 0.73 -3.21
CA ILE A 102 5.67 1.17 -2.39
C ILE A 102 6.97 1.08 -3.22
N PRO A 103 7.88 2.05 -3.09
CA PRO A 103 9.21 1.95 -3.68
C PRO A 103 10.05 0.86 -2.98
N SER A 104 11.07 0.34 -3.66
CA SER A 104 12.02 -0.62 -3.06
C SER A 104 12.73 -0.06 -1.83
N THR A 105 12.92 1.26 -1.77
CA THR A 105 13.56 2.00 -0.67
C THR A 105 12.60 2.39 0.46
N PHE A 106 11.34 1.94 0.43
CA PHE A 106 10.28 2.39 1.35
C PHE A 106 10.61 2.24 2.84
N PHE A 107 11.36 1.20 3.19
CA PHE A 107 11.76 0.92 4.56
C PHE A 107 13.08 1.62 4.94
N GLU A 108 13.90 2.04 3.98
CA GLU A 108 15.24 2.62 4.21
C GLU A 108 15.19 4.08 4.68
N GLN A 109 14.17 4.83 4.23
CA GLN A 109 14.00 6.28 4.48
C GLN A 109 13.79 6.70 5.95
N GLN A 110 13.91 5.80 6.92
CA GLN A 110 13.84 6.13 8.35
C GLN A 110 15.20 6.22 9.04
N GLY A 111 16.30 5.85 8.35
CA GLY A 111 17.66 6.00 8.89
C GLY A 111 18.28 7.39 8.74
N GLU A 112 17.61 8.31 8.05
CA GLU A 112 18.13 9.64 7.68
C GLU A 112 17.45 10.80 8.43
N SER A 113 16.73 10.54 9.53
CA SER A 113 15.99 11.57 10.28
C SER A 113 16.53 11.86 11.69
N ASP A 114 17.73 11.40 12.03
CA ASP A 114 18.39 11.61 13.32
C ASP A 114 19.73 12.40 13.16
N GLU A 115 19.71 13.49 12.38
CA GLU A 115 20.74 14.56 12.43
C GLU A 115 20.11 15.95 12.61
#